data_AF-A0A529IAC6-F1
#
_entry.id   AF-A0A529IAC6-F1
#
_cell.length_a   1.000
_cell.length_b   1.000
_cell.length_c   1.000
_cell.angle_alpha   90.00
_cell.angle_beta   90.00
_cell.angle_gamma   90.00
#
_symmetry.space_group_name_H-M   'P 1'
#
loop_
_entity.id
_entity.type
_entity.pdbx_description
1 polymer ?
#
loop_
_entity_poly.entity_id
_entity_poly.type
_entity_poly.pdbx_seq_one_letter_code
_entity_poly.pdbx_strand_id
1 'polypeptide(L)'
;MSVAMAFARIAAACLKQFRLNEMALGWSRDADSLHQARVSLRRLRSLCSICKSLFDDSRFDYMRGELKWLAAELGDARNIDVMIDHASSRILASRLQEVRDDAYAAVAASFSSIRARSLMIDVTEWISIKDWRTQSDEMLSEQSSKDFASDVFDLWKKVAKGGNNLIDADDETR
;
A
#
# COMPACT_ATOMS: atom_id res chain seq x y z
N MET A 1 17.46 -15.28 8.69
CA MET A 1 17.31 -13.83 8.44
C MET A 1 16.38 -13.30 9.52
N SER A 2 16.72 -12.19 10.17
CA SER A 2 15.87 -11.61 11.21
C SER A 2 14.59 -11.00 10.63
N VAL A 3 13.55 -10.84 11.45
CA VAL A 3 12.29 -10.18 11.04
C VAL A 3 12.56 -8.76 10.55
N ALA A 4 13.40 -8.00 11.25
CA ALA A 4 13.75 -6.64 10.87
C ALA A 4 14.41 -6.56 9.47
N MET A 5 15.28 -7.52 9.16
CA MET A 5 15.89 -7.61 7.82
C MET A 5 14.86 -8.00 6.76
N ALA A 6 13.96 -8.93 7.07
CA ALA A 6 12.89 -9.36 6.18
C ALA A 6 11.94 -8.19 5.85
N PHE A 7 11.48 -7.48 6.88
CA PHE A 7 10.64 -6.30 6.76
C PHE A 7 11.28 -5.26 5.83
N ALA A 8 12.53 -4.86 6.09
CA ALA A 8 13.18 -3.83 5.31
C ALA A 8 13.34 -4.23 3.83
N ARG A 9 13.66 -5.49 3.55
CA ARG A 9 13.76 -6.00 2.17
C ARG A 9 12.41 -5.98 1.45
N ILE A 10 11.33 -6.41 2.10
CA ILE A 10 10.00 -6.41 1.50
C ILE A 10 9.49 -4.98 1.31
N ALA A 11 9.70 -4.11 2.31
CA ALA A 11 9.33 -2.71 2.25
C ALA A 11 10.06 -1.99 1.10
N ALA A 12 11.37 -2.18 0.96
CA ALA A 12 12.17 -1.64 -0.14
C ALA A 12 11.69 -2.16 -1.50
N ALA A 13 11.34 -3.45 -1.61
CA ALA A 13 10.81 -4.02 -2.84
C ALA A 13 9.45 -3.40 -3.24
N CYS A 14 8.55 -3.19 -2.27
CA CYS A 14 7.27 -2.53 -2.50
C CYS A 14 7.47 -1.06 -2.91
N LEU A 15 8.35 -0.34 -2.22
CA LEU A 15 8.67 1.05 -2.54
C LEU A 15 9.28 1.17 -3.94
N LYS A 16 10.22 0.30 -4.31
CA LYS A 16 10.79 0.24 -5.66
C LYS A 16 9.70 0.01 -6.70
N GLN A 17 8.80 -0.95 -6.48
CA GLN A 17 7.68 -1.20 -7.40
C GLN A 17 6.79 0.05 -7.54
N PHE A 18 6.46 0.72 -6.44
CA PHE A 18 5.71 1.98 -6.46
C PHE A 18 6.44 3.04 -7.31
N ARG A 19 7.71 3.35 -7.00
CA ARG A 19 8.47 4.40 -7.68
C ARG A 19 8.64 4.15 -9.19
N LEU A 20 8.78 2.90 -9.61
CA LEU A 20 8.83 2.55 -11.04
C LEU A 20 7.51 2.82 -11.75
N ASN A 21 6.38 2.50 -11.11
CA ASN A 21 5.05 2.73 -11.69
C ASN A 21 4.63 4.20 -11.61
N GLU A 22 5.01 4.92 -10.57
CA GLU A 22 4.87 6.38 -10.49
C GLU A 22 5.63 7.06 -11.63
N MET A 23 6.86 6.62 -11.89
CA MET A 23 7.62 7.08 -13.04
C MET A 23 6.86 6.76 -14.33
N ALA A 24 6.44 5.51 -14.56
CA ALA A 24 5.68 5.16 -15.77
C ALA A 24 4.41 6.01 -15.95
N LEU A 25 3.67 6.28 -14.87
CA LEU A 25 2.48 7.13 -14.87
C LEU A 25 2.75 8.58 -15.29
N GLY A 26 3.96 9.08 -15.05
CA GLY A 26 4.40 10.38 -15.52
C GLY A 26 4.60 10.45 -17.04
N TRP A 27 4.76 9.31 -17.71
CA TRP A 27 5.04 9.21 -19.14
C TRP A 27 3.80 8.76 -19.91
N SER A 28 2.98 7.89 -19.31
CA SER A 28 1.73 7.41 -19.85
C SER A 28 0.66 7.31 -18.76
N ARG A 29 -0.58 7.72 -19.06
CA ARG A 29 -1.74 7.53 -18.17
C ARG A 29 -2.27 6.10 -18.23
N ASP A 30 -1.36 5.14 -18.13
CA ASP A 30 -1.64 3.71 -18.26
C ASP A 30 -2.37 3.16 -17.01
N ALA A 31 -3.43 2.38 -17.24
CA ALA A 31 -4.27 1.81 -16.19
C ALA A 31 -3.54 0.70 -15.40
N ASP A 32 -2.70 -0.08 -16.07
CA ASP A 32 -1.92 -1.14 -15.44
C ASP A 32 -0.85 -0.58 -14.52
N SER A 33 -0.16 0.48 -14.95
CA SER A 33 0.80 1.22 -14.11
C SER A 33 0.14 1.78 -12.84
N LEU A 34 -1.06 2.36 -12.96
CA LEU A 34 -1.84 2.81 -11.80
C LEU A 34 -2.22 1.65 -10.89
N HIS A 35 -2.69 0.54 -11.47
CA HIS A 35 -3.03 -0.66 -10.73
C HIS A 35 -1.82 -1.20 -9.96
N GLN A 36 -0.65 -1.31 -10.59
CA GLN A 36 0.57 -1.82 -9.96
C GLN A 36 1.12 -0.88 -8.88
N ALA A 37 1.01 0.44 -9.06
CA ALA A 37 1.32 1.42 -8.01
C ALA A 37 0.40 1.24 -6.78
N ARG A 38 -0.89 0.98 -6.99
CA ARG A 38 -1.83 0.70 -5.90
C ARG A 38 -1.53 -0.62 -5.20
N VAL A 39 -1.22 -1.66 -5.97
CA VAL A 39 -0.85 -2.98 -5.44
C VAL A 39 0.37 -2.85 -4.53
N SER A 40 1.41 -2.12 -4.94
CA SER A 40 2.62 -1.95 -4.13
C SER A 40 2.37 -1.15 -2.85
N LEU A 41 1.61 -0.05 -2.90
CA LEU A 41 1.23 0.71 -1.71
C LEU A 41 0.38 -0.13 -0.74
N ARG A 42 -0.59 -0.90 -1.26
CA ARG A 42 -1.40 -1.81 -0.44
C ARG A 42 -0.54 -2.84 0.25
N ARG A 43 0.38 -3.49 -0.48
CA ARG A 43 1.31 -4.48 0.08
C ARG A 43 2.21 -3.88 1.16
N LEU A 44 2.75 -2.68 0.92
CA LEU A 44 3.58 -1.97 1.91
C LEU A 44 2.77 -1.67 3.18
N ARG A 45 1.53 -1.17 3.04
CA ARG A 45 0.66 -0.89 4.18
C ARG A 45 0.29 -2.16 4.97
N SER A 46 -0.01 -3.25 4.28
CA SER A 46 -0.27 -4.53 4.93
C SER A 46 0.96 -5.02 5.71
N LEU A 47 2.16 -4.90 5.13
CA LEU A 47 3.41 -5.21 5.82
C LEU A 47 3.59 -4.35 7.08
N CYS A 48 3.38 -3.04 7.01
CA CYS A 48 3.41 -2.16 8.18
C CYS A 48 2.39 -2.58 9.25
N SER A 49 1.20 -3.04 8.85
CA SER A 49 0.19 -3.51 9.81
C SER A 49 0.60 -4.82 10.48
N ILE A 50 1.17 -5.77 9.72
CA ILE A 50 1.62 -7.07 10.22
C ILE A 50 2.78 -6.90 11.19
N CYS A 51 3.75 -6.06 10.83
CA CYS A 51 4.97 -5.84 11.59
C CYS A 51 4.85 -4.71 12.62
N LYS A 52 3.63 -4.20 12.90
CA LYS A 52 3.45 -3.04 13.80
C LYS A 52 4.08 -3.27 15.18
N SER A 53 3.99 -4.47 15.72
CA SER A 53 4.56 -4.81 17.04
C SER A 53 6.09 -4.71 17.12
N LEU A 54 6.78 -4.63 15.98
CA LEU A 54 8.23 -4.44 15.93
C LEU A 54 8.64 -2.97 16.16
N PHE A 55 7.70 -2.04 16.17
CA PHE A 55 7.99 -0.61 16.19
C PHE A 55 7.23 0.09 17.31
N ASP A 56 7.97 0.71 18.23
CA ASP A 56 7.45 1.71 19.16
C ASP A 56 8.00 3.09 18.76
N ASP A 57 7.58 3.54 17.57
CA ASP A 57 8.13 4.74 16.92
C ASP A 57 6.98 5.60 16.36
N SER A 58 6.88 6.83 16.85
CA SER A 58 5.87 7.79 16.38
C SER A 58 6.06 8.15 14.90
N ARG A 59 7.29 8.08 14.37
CA ARG A 59 7.56 8.26 12.94
C ARG A 59 6.97 7.13 12.11
N PHE A 60 7.02 5.89 12.60
CA PHE A 60 6.38 4.75 11.94
C PHE A 60 4.87 4.94 11.81
N ASP A 61 4.23 5.40 12.89
CA ASP A 61 2.80 5.70 12.91
C ASP A 61 2.43 6.82 11.94
N TYR A 62 3.23 7.89 11.91
CA TYR A 62 3.08 8.99 10.95
C TYR A 62 3.19 8.49 9.49
N MET A 63 4.27 7.80 9.13
CA MET A 63 4.46 7.29 7.76
C MET A 63 3.34 6.34 7.33
N ARG A 64 2.82 5.51 8.24
CA ARG A 64 1.68 4.64 7.93
C ARG A 64 0.42 5.46 7.59
N GLY A 65 0.21 6.58 8.27
CA GLY A 65 -0.84 7.55 7.95
C GLY A 65 -0.65 8.19 6.57
N GLU A 66 0.56 8.61 6.26
CA GLU A 66 0.90 9.23 4.98
C GLU A 66 0.81 8.25 3.80
N LEU A 67 1.27 7.01 3.98
CA LEU A 67 1.06 5.92 3.01
C LEU A 67 -0.44 5.62 2.81
N LYS A 68 -1.25 5.78 3.87
CA LYS A 68 -2.70 5.63 3.75
C LYS A 68 -3.31 6.74 2.91
N TRP A 69 -2.94 7.98 3.17
CA TRP A 69 -3.34 9.14 2.36
C TRP A 69 -2.96 8.93 0.89
N LEU A 70 -1.69 8.66 0.60
CA LEU A 70 -1.22 8.50 -0.79
C LEU A 70 -1.97 7.38 -1.51
N ALA A 71 -2.23 6.24 -0.85
CA ALA A 71 -3.00 5.16 -1.47
C ALA A 71 -4.47 5.54 -1.76
N ALA A 72 -5.05 6.46 -1.00
CA ALA A 72 -6.40 6.96 -1.22
C ALA A 72 -6.46 7.89 -2.45
N GLU A 73 -5.44 8.71 -2.68
CA GLU A 73 -5.33 9.57 -3.87
C GLU A 73 -5.39 8.79 -5.20
N LEU A 74 -4.90 7.55 -5.20
CA LEU A 74 -4.96 6.66 -6.38
C LEU A 74 -6.31 5.92 -6.50
N GLY A 75 -7.19 6.04 -5.52
CA GLY A 75 -8.45 5.31 -5.40
C GLY A 75 -9.40 5.59 -6.55
N ASP A 76 -9.74 6.86 -6.72
CA ASP A 76 -10.80 7.30 -7.62
C ASP A 76 -10.42 7.03 -9.09
N ALA A 77 -9.18 7.35 -9.47
CA ALA A 77 -8.67 7.05 -10.81
C ALA A 77 -8.78 5.54 -11.15
N ARG A 78 -8.47 4.65 -10.19
CA ARG A 78 -8.59 3.21 -10.44
C ARG A 78 -10.05 2.73 -10.43
N ASN A 79 -10.90 3.32 -9.60
CA ASN A 79 -12.33 3.00 -9.63
C ASN A 79 -12.91 3.35 -11.00
N ILE A 80 -12.52 4.49 -11.57
CA ILE A 80 -12.94 4.91 -12.91
C ILE A 80 -12.39 3.96 -13.99
N ASP A 81 -11.12 3.56 -13.94
CA ASP A 81 -10.57 2.54 -14.87
C ASP A 81 -11.44 1.28 -14.89
N VAL A 82 -11.79 0.75 -13.70
CA VAL A 82 -12.61 -0.45 -13.58
C VAL A 82 -14.03 -0.22 -14.11
N MET A 83 -14.62 0.96 -13.86
CA MET A 83 -15.94 1.30 -14.41
C MET A 83 -15.93 1.39 -15.93
N ILE A 84 -14.84 1.87 -16.54
CA ILE A 84 -14.66 1.92 -18.00
C ILE A 84 -14.61 0.50 -18.57
N ASP A 85 -13.83 -0.40 -17.95
CA ASP A 85 -13.73 -1.80 -18.37
C ASP A 85 -15.08 -2.54 -18.36
N HIS A 86 -16.01 -2.11 -17.51
CA HIS A 86 -17.34 -2.70 -17.37
C HIS A 86 -18.47 -1.83 -17.97
N ALA A 87 -18.13 -0.79 -18.72
CA ALA A 87 -19.12 0.12 -19.29
C ALA A 87 -20.00 -0.60 -20.33
N SER A 88 -21.31 -0.61 -20.09
CA SER A 88 -22.29 -1.29 -20.96
C SER A 88 -22.55 -0.58 -22.29
N SER A 89 -22.09 0.66 -22.45
CA SER A 89 -22.27 1.43 -23.67
C SER A 89 -21.09 2.36 -23.96
N ARG A 90 -20.89 2.66 -25.25
CA ARG A 90 -19.84 3.59 -25.70
C ARG A 90 -20.06 5.02 -25.17
N ILE A 91 -21.31 5.43 -24.97
CA ILE A 91 -21.64 6.76 -24.44
C ILE A 91 -21.18 6.87 -22.98
N LEU A 92 -21.48 5.85 -22.16
CA LEU A 92 -21.03 5.80 -20.78
C LEU A 92 -19.50 5.76 -20.69
N ALA A 93 -18.86 4.91 -21.48
CA ALA A 93 -17.39 4.83 -21.54
C ALA A 93 -16.76 6.19 -21.88
N SER A 94 -17.31 6.91 -22.85
CA SER A 94 -16.84 8.25 -23.22
C SER A 94 -16.94 9.25 -22.07
N ARG A 95 -18.06 9.26 -21.33
CA ARG A 95 -18.23 10.16 -20.17
C ARG A 95 -17.28 9.81 -19.03
N LEU A 96 -17.07 8.52 -18.77
CA LEU A 96 -16.12 8.06 -17.77
C LEU A 96 -14.68 8.43 -18.15
N GLN A 97 -14.35 8.43 -19.44
CA GLN A 97 -13.03 8.84 -19.93
C GLN A 97 -12.74 10.32 -19.64
N GLU A 98 -13.74 11.21 -19.74
CA GLU A 98 -13.60 12.62 -19.36
C GLU A 98 -13.27 12.76 -17.86
N VAL A 99 -14.03 12.08 -16.99
CA VAL A 99 -13.79 12.09 -15.54
C VAL A 99 -12.46 11.43 -15.18
N ARG A 100 -12.04 10.41 -15.93
CA ARG A 100 -10.75 9.75 -15.75
C ARG A 100 -9.60 10.72 -15.92
N ASP A 101 -9.68 11.62 -16.90
CA ASP A 101 -8.59 12.56 -17.16
C ASP A 101 -8.36 13.53 -16.00
N ASP A 102 -9.44 13.98 -15.35
CA ASP A 102 -9.38 14.80 -14.13
C ASP A 102 -8.81 14.00 -12.95
N ALA A 103 -9.25 12.76 -12.77
CA ALA A 103 -8.74 11.89 -11.71
C ALA A 103 -7.24 11.58 -11.87
N TYR A 104 -6.78 11.35 -13.09
CA TYR A 104 -5.35 11.17 -13.38
C TYR A 104 -4.55 12.46 -13.20
N ALA A 105 -5.13 13.63 -13.49
CA ALA A 105 -4.50 14.91 -13.18
C ALA A 105 -4.34 15.11 -11.67
N ALA A 106 -5.34 14.73 -10.86
CA ALA A 106 -5.26 14.75 -9.41
C ALA A 106 -4.16 13.82 -8.87
N VAL A 107 -4.06 12.59 -9.39
CA VAL A 107 -2.97 11.66 -9.03
C VAL A 107 -1.60 12.27 -9.33
N ALA A 108 -1.43 12.86 -10.51
CA ALA A 108 -0.17 13.51 -10.90
C ALA A 108 0.18 14.72 -10.01
N ALA A 109 -0.83 15.51 -9.62
CA ALA A 109 -0.67 16.62 -8.68
C ALA A 109 -0.24 16.11 -7.29
N SER A 110 -0.88 15.03 -6.81
CA SER A 110 -0.54 14.40 -5.53
C SER A 110 0.90 13.87 -5.53
N PHE A 111 1.38 13.24 -6.59
CA PHE A 111 2.79 12.83 -6.72
C PHE A 111 3.77 14.00 -6.77
N SER A 112 3.39 15.11 -7.40
CA SER A 112 4.25 16.30 -7.50
C SER A 112 4.27 17.14 -6.22
N SER A 113 3.35 16.88 -5.30
CA SER A 113 3.23 17.62 -4.05
C SER A 113 4.49 17.51 -3.19
N ILE A 114 4.74 18.53 -2.37
CA ILE A 114 5.82 18.50 -1.38
C ILE A 114 5.60 17.33 -0.41
N ARG A 115 4.35 17.10 0.00
CA ARG A 115 3.94 16.03 0.90
C ARG A 115 4.36 14.64 0.39
N ALA A 116 4.04 14.30 -0.86
CA ALA A 116 4.42 13.01 -1.43
C ALA A 116 5.94 12.87 -1.59
N ARG A 117 6.64 13.94 -2.01
CA ARG A 117 8.10 13.91 -2.13
C ARG A 117 8.80 13.72 -0.79
N SER A 118 8.36 14.45 0.25
CA SER A 118 8.85 14.26 1.62
C SER A 118 8.59 12.84 2.10
N LEU A 119 7.38 12.31 1.91
CA LEU A 119 7.05 10.92 2.28
C LEU A 119 8.01 9.90 1.65
N MET A 120 8.37 10.07 0.37
CA MET A 120 9.28 9.14 -0.30
C MET A 120 10.69 9.18 0.28
N ILE A 121 11.16 10.37 0.67
CA ILE A 121 12.44 10.54 1.37
C ILE A 121 12.36 9.88 2.74
N ASP A 122 11.36 10.23 3.55
CA ASP A 122 11.17 9.74 4.92
C ASP A 122 11.08 8.21 4.95
N VAL A 123 10.28 7.60 4.06
CA VAL A 123 10.12 6.14 3.99
C VAL A 123 11.41 5.47 3.53
N THR A 124 12.11 6.05 2.55
CA THR A 124 13.39 5.50 2.07
C THR A 124 14.44 5.56 3.18
N GLU A 125 14.56 6.71 3.84
CA GLU A 125 15.45 6.93 4.98
C GLU A 125 15.14 5.92 6.08
N TRP A 126 13.89 5.84 6.50
CA TRP A 126 13.49 4.98 7.62
C TRP A 126 13.68 3.48 7.31
N ILE A 127 13.43 3.01 6.09
CA ILE A 127 13.73 1.62 5.70
C ILE A 127 15.25 1.34 5.73
N SER A 128 16.05 2.35 5.37
CA SER A 128 17.50 2.23 5.20
C SER A 128 18.28 2.37 6.51
N ILE A 129 17.89 3.32 7.36
CA ILE A 129 18.57 3.63 8.61
C ILE A 129 18.19 2.60 9.69
N LYS A 130 19.19 2.13 10.43
CA LYS A 130 19.05 1.05 11.42
C LYS A 130 18.53 1.51 12.77
N ASP A 131 18.23 2.79 12.98
CA ASP A 131 17.97 3.33 14.32
C ASP A 131 16.69 2.79 14.97
N TRP A 132 15.68 2.38 14.19
CA TRP A 132 14.52 1.65 14.74
C TRP A 132 14.85 0.19 15.09
N ARG A 133 15.92 -0.38 14.52
CA ARG A 133 16.36 -1.76 14.84
C ARG A 133 17.02 -1.83 16.22
N THR A 134 17.54 -0.71 16.73
CA THR A 134 18.17 -0.62 18.05
C THR A 134 17.24 -0.09 19.15
N GLN A 135 16.10 0.52 18.78
CA GLN A 135 15.09 1.04 19.72
C GLN A 135 13.86 0.12 19.88
N SER A 136 13.72 -0.89 19.02
CA SER A 136 12.68 -1.91 19.13
C SER A 136 13.07 -2.97 20.15
N ASP A 137 12.09 -3.76 20.60
CA ASP A 137 12.36 -4.94 21.42
C ASP A 137 13.34 -5.86 20.67
N GLU A 138 14.61 -5.81 21.09
CA GLU A 138 15.75 -6.41 20.41
C GLU A 138 15.56 -7.92 20.23
N MET A 139 14.82 -8.57 21.14
CA MET A 139 14.49 -9.99 21.02
C MET A 139 13.49 -10.27 19.89
N LEU A 140 12.48 -9.41 19.69
CA LEU A 140 11.48 -9.57 18.62
C LEU A 140 12.04 -9.17 17.25
N SER A 141 12.86 -8.13 17.18
CA SER A 141 13.43 -7.65 15.92
C SER A 141 14.46 -8.61 15.33
N GLU A 142 15.24 -9.29 16.19
CA GLU A 142 16.23 -10.31 15.84
C GLU A 142 15.69 -11.74 15.76
N GLN A 143 14.43 -11.96 16.15
CA GLN A 143 13.76 -13.25 15.94
C GLN A 143 13.88 -13.69 14.47
N SER A 144 13.89 -15.00 14.23
CA SER A 144 13.81 -15.56 12.88
C SER A 144 12.53 -15.10 12.19
N SER A 145 12.65 -14.61 10.95
CA SER A 145 11.48 -14.22 10.14
C SER A 145 10.46 -15.34 9.92
N LYS A 146 10.91 -16.60 9.97
CA LYS A 146 10.04 -17.77 9.83
C LYS A 146 9.15 -17.97 11.06
N ASP A 147 9.70 -17.75 12.25
CA ASP A 147 9.00 -17.99 13.50
C ASP A 147 7.96 -16.89 13.69
N PHE A 148 8.35 -15.63 13.50
CA PHE A 148 7.42 -14.50 13.48
C PHE A 148 6.30 -14.68 12.44
N ALA A 149 6.63 -15.13 11.22
CA ALA A 149 5.61 -15.38 10.21
C ALA A 149 4.62 -16.48 10.63
N SER A 150 5.08 -17.51 11.34
CA SER A 150 4.22 -18.59 11.85
C SER A 150 3.19 -18.04 12.84
N ASP A 151 3.59 -17.13 13.72
CA ASP A 151 2.69 -16.45 14.66
C ASP A 151 1.70 -15.51 13.94
N VAL A 152 2.16 -14.84 12.89
CA VAL A 152 1.29 -13.99 12.04
C VAL A 152 0.25 -14.82 11.29
N PHE A 153 0.58 -16.02 10.81
CA PHE A 153 -0.33 -16.85 10.01
C PHE A 153 -1.57 -17.36 10.78
N ASP A 154 -1.65 -17.13 12.10
CA ASP A 154 -2.91 -17.22 12.83
C ASP A 154 -3.98 -16.23 12.32
N LEU A 155 -3.62 -15.25 11.49
CA LEU A 155 -4.56 -14.48 10.64
C LEU A 155 -5.48 -15.38 9.81
N TRP A 156 -5.05 -16.57 9.40
CA TRP A 156 -5.91 -17.52 8.68
C TRP A 156 -7.08 -17.99 9.53
N LYS A 157 -6.93 -18.04 10.86
CA LYS A 157 -8.05 -18.30 11.79
C LYS A 157 -9.10 -17.18 11.75
N LYS A 158 -8.67 -15.92 11.58
CA LYS A 158 -9.60 -14.78 11.38
C LYS A 158 -10.35 -14.90 10.05
N VAL A 159 -9.63 -15.26 8.97
CA VAL A 159 -10.25 -15.49 7.66
C VAL A 159 -11.26 -16.63 7.72
N ALA A 160 -10.90 -17.77 8.30
CA ALA A 160 -11.80 -18.91 8.49
C ALA A 160 -13.02 -18.53 9.33
N LYS A 161 -12.83 -17.79 10.44
CA LYS A 161 -13.92 -17.34 11.30
C LYS A 161 -14.86 -16.35 10.59
N GLY A 162 -14.31 -15.39 9.83
CA GLY A 162 -15.11 -14.45 9.03
C GLY A 162 -15.85 -15.15 7.88
N GLY A 163 -15.25 -16.20 7.32
CA GLY A 163 -15.86 -17.01 6.25
C GLY A 163 -17.05 -17.87 6.68
N ASN A 164 -17.15 -18.23 7.96
CA ASN A 164 -18.21 -19.13 8.44
C ASN A 164 -19.64 -18.58 8.26
N ASN A 165 -19.80 -17.25 8.26
CA ASN A 165 -21.10 -16.60 8.11
C ASN A 165 -21.18 -15.76 6.81
N LEU A 166 -20.27 -15.98 5.85
CA LEU A 166 -20.15 -15.14 4.66
C LEU A 166 -21.38 -15.19 3.73
N ILE A 167 -22.16 -16.26 3.81
CA ILE A 167 -23.40 -16.45 3.04
C ILE A 167 -24.52 -15.54 3.58
N ASP A 168 -24.53 -15.32 4.89
CA ASP A 168 -25.58 -14.57 5.60
C ASP A 168 -25.15 -13.16 6.01
N ALA A 169 -23.89 -12.80 5.74
CA ALA A 169 -23.34 -11.49 6.02
C ALA A 169 -23.84 -10.45 5.01
N ASP A 170 -24.27 -9.29 5.51
CA ASP A 170 -24.59 -8.13 4.68
C ASP A 170 -23.33 -7.51 4.04
N ASP A 171 -23.53 -6.59 3.10
CA ASP A 171 -22.44 -5.95 2.35
C ASP A 171 -21.49 -5.11 3.24
N GLU A 172 -21.93 -4.63 4.41
CA GLU A 172 -21.04 -3.95 5.37
C GLU A 172 -20.17 -4.95 6.17
N THR A 173 -20.64 -6.19 6.32
CA THR A 173 -20.01 -7.24 7.11
C THR A 173 -19.15 -8.21 6.26
N ARG A 174 -19.30 -8.20 4.92
CA ARG A 174 -18.48 -8.97 3.96
C ARG A 174 -17.16 -8.27 3.61
#